data_AF-A0A151BUJ3-F1
#
_entry.id   AF-A0A151BUJ3-F1
#
_cell.length_a   1.000
_cell.length_b   1.000
_cell.length_c   1.000
_cell.angle_alpha   90.00
_cell.angle_beta   90.00
_cell.angle_gamma   90.00
#
_symmetry.space_group_name_H-M   'P 1'
#
loop_
_entity.id
_entity.type
_entity.pdbx_description
1 polymer ?
#
loop_
_entity_poly.entity_id
_entity_poly.type
_entity_poly.pdbx_seq_one_letter_code
_entity_poly.pdbx_strand_id
1 'polypeptide(L)'
;MAADTLLLLLRSDTHRVTAWLRRGSVPAYVVPVGGWTAVVPAGSEARSSAPYDKSVPMLANRPVPSGLRTALCFAVIDARAVLVLHPPGWRAVPRWLIWSSGQGPSGPTPFPSVRPSDLVNVAGISRDDLPRVEAVLRDTDLTADDLVHDLIESLGLPGAQLLEAGAARHASGAALVEPDEKSVRRFEKVTREERDIAEELKSS
;
A
#
# COMPACT_ATOMS: atom_id res chain seq x y z
N MET A 1 19.73 -1.11 7.97
CA MET A 1 18.26 -1.10 8.07
C MET A 1 17.75 -1.33 6.67
N ALA A 2 16.84 -2.29 6.47
CA ALA A 2 16.17 -2.45 5.17
C ALA A 2 15.39 -1.15 4.89
N ALA A 3 15.39 -0.70 3.63
CA ALA A 3 14.62 0.48 3.26
C ALA A 3 13.15 0.10 3.16
N ASP A 4 12.26 0.94 3.68
CA ASP A 4 10.82 0.72 3.50
C ASP A 4 10.49 0.84 2.00
N THR A 5 9.75 -0.14 1.48
CA THR A 5 9.30 -0.17 0.08
C THR A 5 7.79 -0.29 0.02
N LEU A 6 7.20 0.17 -1.08
CA LEU A 6 5.76 0.04 -1.30
C LEU A 6 5.42 -0.01 -2.79
N LEU A 7 4.56 -0.96 -3.14
CA LEU A 7 3.84 -1.03 -4.40
C LEU A 7 2.34 -1.07 -4.12
N LEU A 8 1.61 -0.07 -4.62
CA LEU A 8 0.16 -0.09 -4.64
C LEU A 8 -0.35 -0.25 -6.07
N LEU A 9 -1.04 -1.36 -6.33
CA LEU A 9 -1.70 -1.63 -7.60
C LEU A 9 -3.19 -1.27 -7.48
N LEU A 10 -3.67 -0.38 -8.35
CA LEU A 10 -5.09 -0.06 -8.48
C LEU A 10 -5.60 -0.46 -9.86
N ARG A 11 -6.74 -1.14 -9.92
CA ARG A 11 -7.43 -1.43 -11.19
C ARG A 11 -8.21 -0.19 -11.65
N SER A 12 -7.49 0.84 -12.07
CA SER A 12 -8.04 2.12 -12.52
C SER A 12 -7.09 2.79 -13.51
N ASP A 13 -7.55 3.86 -14.16
CA ASP A 13 -6.72 4.68 -15.05
C ASP A 13 -5.81 5.65 -14.27
N THR A 14 -4.71 6.04 -14.91
CA THR A 14 -3.68 6.91 -14.32
C THR A 14 -4.22 8.29 -13.96
N HIS A 15 -5.22 8.81 -14.68
CA HIS A 15 -5.79 10.12 -14.42
C HIS A 15 -6.57 10.16 -13.10
N ARG A 16 -7.44 9.18 -12.84
CA ARG A 16 -8.18 9.09 -11.57
C ARG A 16 -7.25 8.81 -10.39
N VAL A 17 -6.22 7.98 -10.57
CA VAL A 17 -5.19 7.72 -9.54
C VAL A 17 -4.38 8.99 -9.25
N THR A 18 -3.97 9.74 -10.26
CA THR A 18 -3.27 11.02 -10.11
C THR A 18 -4.11 12.03 -9.35
N ALA A 19 -5.39 12.19 -9.73
CA ALA A 19 -6.31 13.11 -9.04
C ALA A 19 -6.55 12.70 -7.57
N TRP A 20 -6.53 11.40 -7.28
CA TRP A 20 -6.53 10.93 -5.90
C TRP A 20 -5.23 11.31 -5.22
N LEU A 21 -4.04 10.95 -5.73
CA LEU A 21 -2.73 11.25 -5.13
C LEU A 21 -2.49 12.73 -4.84
N ARG A 22 -2.90 13.64 -5.74
CA ARG A 22 -2.82 15.10 -5.51
C ARG A 22 -3.53 15.57 -4.24
N ARG A 23 -4.56 14.85 -3.81
CA ARG A 23 -5.29 15.13 -2.56
C ARG A 23 -4.68 14.47 -1.31
N GLY A 24 -3.48 13.89 -1.43
CA GLY A 24 -2.74 13.27 -0.32
C GLY A 24 -1.61 14.15 0.19
N SER A 25 -0.62 13.53 0.84
CA SER A 25 0.61 14.17 1.32
C SER A 25 1.89 13.48 0.82
N VAL A 26 1.78 12.39 0.05
CA VAL A 26 2.93 11.59 -0.38
C VAL A 26 3.22 11.84 -1.85
N PRO A 27 4.43 12.32 -2.22
CA PRO A 27 4.89 12.33 -3.60
C PRO A 27 5.08 10.89 -4.10
N ALA A 28 4.56 10.57 -5.27
CA ALA A 28 4.60 9.21 -5.79
C ALA A 28 4.69 9.17 -7.32
N TYR A 29 5.36 8.14 -7.84
CA TYR A 29 5.28 7.77 -9.24
C TYR A 29 3.99 7.00 -9.51
N VAL A 30 3.32 7.39 -10.59
CA VAL A 30 2.16 6.69 -11.16
C VAL A 30 2.62 6.03 -12.45
N VAL A 31 2.49 4.70 -12.53
CA VAL A 31 3.00 3.91 -13.65
C VAL A 31 1.89 3.02 -14.20
N PRO A 32 1.47 3.15 -15.48
CA PRO A 32 0.56 2.20 -16.10
C PRO A 32 1.27 0.87 -16.33
N VAL A 33 0.72 -0.24 -15.83
CA VAL A 33 1.36 -1.55 -15.92
C VAL A 33 0.34 -2.69 -16.01
N GLY A 34 0.34 -3.45 -17.11
CA GLY A 34 -0.43 -4.69 -17.23
C GLY A 34 -1.94 -4.58 -16.95
N GLY A 35 -2.59 -3.47 -17.32
CA GLY A 35 -4.01 -3.22 -17.00
C GLY A 35 -4.28 -2.70 -15.58
N TRP A 36 -3.22 -2.49 -14.80
CA TRP A 36 -3.22 -1.82 -13.51
C TRP A 36 -2.54 -0.45 -13.61
N THR A 37 -2.77 0.38 -12.60
CA THR A 37 -1.94 1.55 -12.33
C THR A 37 -1.18 1.29 -11.04
N ALA A 38 0.14 1.23 -11.13
CA ALA A 38 1.04 1.14 -9.99
C ALA A 38 1.31 2.52 -9.40
N VAL A 39 1.41 2.58 -8.08
CA VAL A 39 1.83 3.73 -7.31
C VAL A 39 2.98 3.32 -6.42
N VAL A 40 4.10 4.05 -6.53
CA VAL A 40 5.32 3.83 -5.75
C VAL A 40 5.76 5.18 -5.17
N PRO A 41 6.08 5.28 -3.87
CA PRO A 41 6.61 6.51 -3.29
C PRO A 41 7.82 7.04 -4.07
N ALA A 42 7.89 8.36 -4.29
CA ALA A 42 9.00 8.98 -4.99
C ALA A 42 10.25 9.19 -4.11
N GLY A 43 10.11 8.95 -2.80
CA GLY A 43 11.14 9.03 -1.78
C GLY A 43 10.61 8.50 -0.44
N SER A 44 11.43 8.62 0.61
CA SER A 44 11.08 8.20 1.97
C SER A 44 10.21 9.20 2.72
N GLU A 45 10.22 10.46 2.31
CA GLU A 45 9.56 11.57 3.01
C GLU A 45 8.20 11.96 2.40
N ALA A 46 7.19 12.02 3.26
CA ALA A 46 5.93 12.67 2.96
C ALA A 46 6.07 14.20 3.11
N ARG A 47 5.14 14.96 2.52
CA ARG A 47 5.09 16.43 2.65
C ARG A 47 4.44 16.90 3.96
N SER A 48 4.07 15.99 4.85
CA SER A 48 3.50 16.29 6.16
C SER A 48 4.55 16.24 7.26
N SER A 49 4.33 17.02 8.32
CA SER A 49 5.17 16.99 9.51
C SER A 49 5.06 15.68 10.32
N ALA A 50 6.07 15.39 11.14
CA ALA A 50 6.05 14.27 12.08
C ALA A 50 4.78 14.28 12.96
N PRO A 51 4.18 13.11 13.28
CA PRO A 51 4.68 11.74 13.01
C PRO A 51 4.29 11.18 11.63
N TYR A 52 3.79 12.02 10.72
CA TYR A 52 3.23 11.64 9.42
C TYR A 52 4.18 11.96 8.27
N ASP A 53 5.48 12.02 8.54
CA ASP A 53 6.54 12.44 7.63
C ASP A 53 7.14 11.29 6.80
N LYS A 54 6.71 10.04 7.03
CA LYS A 54 7.19 8.86 6.28
C LYS A 54 6.22 8.45 5.16
N SER A 55 6.70 8.36 3.93
CA SER A 55 5.87 8.09 2.74
C SER A 55 5.19 6.74 2.73
N VAL A 56 5.94 5.66 3.04
CA VAL A 56 5.43 4.29 2.97
C VAL A 56 4.27 4.04 3.92
N PRO A 57 4.38 4.26 5.25
CA PRO A 57 3.26 4.07 6.16
C PRO A 57 2.09 5.03 5.84
N MET A 58 2.38 6.27 5.42
CA MET A 58 1.33 7.21 5.01
C MET A 58 0.52 6.70 3.81
N LEU A 59 1.19 6.16 2.79
CA LEU A 59 0.53 5.69 1.58
C LEU A 59 -0.16 4.34 1.80
N ALA A 60 0.43 3.42 2.57
CA ALA A 60 -0.18 2.13 2.92
C ALA A 60 -1.49 2.31 3.71
N ASN A 61 -1.56 3.30 4.60
CA ASN A 61 -2.76 3.60 5.38
C ASN A 61 -3.76 4.50 4.65
N ARG A 62 -3.44 4.92 3.42
CA ARG A 62 -4.24 5.92 2.73
C ARG A 62 -5.59 5.34 2.29
N PRO A 63 -6.72 5.94 2.68
CA PRO A 63 -8.02 5.46 2.23
C PRO A 63 -8.17 5.49 0.70
N VAL A 64 -8.43 4.32 0.11
CA VAL A 64 -8.77 4.19 -1.31
C VAL A 64 -10.27 4.45 -1.49
N PRO A 65 -10.67 5.49 -2.25
CA PRO A 65 -12.07 5.83 -2.45
C PRO A 65 -12.79 4.74 -3.24
N SER A 66 -14.12 4.63 -3.07
CA SER A 66 -14.94 3.58 -3.69
C SER A 66 -14.76 3.44 -5.21
N GLY A 67 -14.60 4.55 -5.93
CA GLY A 67 -14.38 4.57 -7.38
C GLY A 67 -13.00 4.09 -7.84
N LEU A 68 -12.07 3.83 -6.91
CA LEU A 68 -10.72 3.28 -7.14
C LEU A 68 -10.54 1.89 -6.48
N ARG A 69 -11.63 1.29 -5.97
CA ARG A 69 -11.58 -0.03 -5.32
C ARG A 69 -11.33 -1.15 -6.32
N THR A 70 -10.87 -2.30 -5.80
CA THR A 70 -9.97 -3.26 -6.48
C THR A 70 -8.53 -2.74 -6.46
N ALA A 71 -7.95 -2.71 -5.26
CA ALA A 71 -6.56 -2.32 -5.05
C ALA A 71 -5.84 -3.27 -4.09
N LEU A 72 -4.55 -3.45 -4.32
CA LEU A 72 -3.63 -4.28 -3.55
C LEU A 72 -2.40 -3.45 -3.21
N CYS A 73 -2.15 -3.24 -1.93
CA CYS A 73 -0.94 -2.61 -1.42
C CYS A 73 -0.02 -3.69 -0.87
N PHE A 74 1.24 -3.68 -1.31
CA PHE A 74 2.33 -4.49 -0.77
C PHE A 74 3.39 -3.52 -0.26
N ALA A 75 3.78 -3.65 0.99
CA ALA A 75 4.81 -2.81 1.58
C ALA A 75 5.75 -3.64 2.44
N VAL A 76 7.01 -3.22 2.51
CA VAL A 76 7.93 -3.67 3.55
C VAL A 76 8.14 -2.50 4.50
N ILE A 77 7.84 -2.72 5.78
CA ILE A 77 7.97 -1.70 6.84
C ILE A 77 8.68 -2.37 8.01
N ASP A 78 9.83 -1.81 8.41
CA ASP A 78 10.63 -2.35 9.52
C ASP A 78 10.90 -3.87 9.38
N ALA A 79 11.27 -4.31 8.17
CA ALA A 79 11.50 -5.72 7.80
C ALA A 79 10.28 -6.66 7.96
N ARG A 80 9.06 -6.12 7.97
CA ARG A 80 7.81 -6.87 7.92
C ARG A 80 7.08 -6.58 6.63
N ALA A 81 6.52 -7.62 6.01
CA ALA A 81 5.62 -7.42 4.88
C ALA A 81 4.24 -7.02 5.39
N VAL A 82 3.73 -5.90 4.90
CA VAL A 82 2.40 -5.38 5.22
C VAL A 82 1.58 -5.36 3.95
N LEU A 83 0.43 -6.01 3.97
CA LEU A 83 -0.50 -6.02 2.87
C LEU A 83 -1.80 -5.34 3.25
N VAL A 84 -2.28 -4.48 2.36
CA VAL A 84 -3.58 -3.83 2.48
C VAL A 84 -4.39 -4.11 1.24
N LEU A 85 -5.51 -4.80 1.43
CA LEU A 85 -6.41 -5.17 0.36
C LEU A 85 -7.67 -4.32 0.40
N HIS A 86 -8.02 -3.74 -0.75
CA HIS A 86 -9.27 -3.01 -0.94
C HIS A 86 -10.17 -3.76 -1.93
N PRO A 87 -11.04 -4.66 -1.44
CA PRO A 87 -11.90 -5.44 -2.31
C PRO A 87 -12.91 -4.56 -3.06
N PRO A 88 -13.40 -5.00 -4.23
CA PRO A 88 -14.49 -4.31 -4.92
C PRO A 88 -15.78 -4.34 -4.09
N GLY A 89 -16.64 -3.35 -4.30
CA GLY A 89 -17.98 -3.30 -3.73
C GLY A 89 -18.23 -2.14 -2.76
N TRP A 90 -19.50 -1.79 -2.59
CA TRP A 90 -19.92 -0.59 -1.89
C TRP A 90 -19.78 -0.67 -0.36
N ARG A 91 -19.89 -1.87 0.22
CA ARG A 91 -19.68 -2.16 1.66
C ARG A 91 -18.36 -2.87 1.96
N ALA A 92 -17.49 -3.04 0.96
CA ALA A 92 -16.20 -3.66 1.16
C ALA A 92 -15.33 -2.79 2.08
N VAL A 93 -14.76 -3.42 3.10
CA VAL A 93 -13.82 -2.81 4.05
C VAL A 93 -12.39 -3.23 3.71
N PRO A 94 -11.38 -2.37 3.97
CA PRO A 94 -9.98 -2.76 3.82
C PRO A 94 -9.65 -3.95 4.73
N ARG A 95 -8.74 -4.80 4.25
CA ARG A 95 -8.24 -5.97 4.98
C ARG A 95 -6.73 -5.92 5.09
N TRP A 96 -6.21 -6.39 6.22
CA TRP A 96 -4.80 -6.24 6.58
C TRP A 96 -4.11 -7.59 6.80
N LEU A 97 -2.84 -7.65 6.44
CA LEU A 97 -1.96 -8.76 6.77
C LEU A 97 -0.60 -8.19 7.14
N ILE A 98 -0.05 -8.64 8.26
CA ILE A 98 1.33 -8.41 8.64
C ILE A 98 2.01 -9.76 8.63
N TRP A 99 3.04 -9.90 7.83
CA TRP A 99 3.83 -11.10 7.73
C TRP A 99 5.26 -10.82 8.22
N SER A 100 5.84 -11.76 8.97
CA SER A 100 7.20 -11.65 9.49
C SER A 100 7.95 -12.96 9.36
N SER A 101 9.23 -12.87 8.99
CA SER A 101 10.13 -14.03 8.94
C SER A 101 10.16 -14.76 10.28
N GLY A 102 10.17 -16.09 10.24
CA GLY A 102 10.11 -16.97 11.41
C GLY A 102 8.76 -17.01 12.16
N GLN A 103 7.77 -16.19 11.78
CA GLN A 103 6.45 -16.15 12.44
C GLN A 103 5.29 -16.38 11.47
N GLY A 104 5.45 -15.94 10.23
CA GLY A 104 4.42 -16.06 9.20
C GLY A 104 3.35 -14.97 9.30
N PRO A 105 2.12 -15.25 8.79
CA PRO A 105 1.06 -14.28 8.65
C PRO A 105 0.34 -14.01 9.99
N SER A 106 0.06 -12.73 10.25
CA SER A 106 -0.70 -12.23 11.40
C SER A 106 -1.62 -11.08 10.97
N GLY A 107 -2.73 -10.88 11.67
CA GLY A 107 -3.64 -9.75 11.43
C GLY A 107 -3.50 -8.69 12.52
N PRO A 108 -3.43 -7.39 12.19
CA PRO A 108 -3.45 -6.35 13.20
C PRO A 108 -4.88 -6.19 13.77
N THR A 109 -5.08 -6.50 15.05
CA THR A 109 -6.35 -6.22 15.75
C THR A 109 -6.52 -4.70 15.93
N PRO A 110 -7.72 -4.12 15.72
CA PRO A 110 -9.02 -4.75 15.45
C PRO A 110 -9.38 -4.87 13.96
N PHE A 111 -8.41 -4.75 13.05
CA PHE A 111 -8.69 -4.71 11.62
C PHE A 111 -9.00 -6.10 11.04
N PRO A 112 -9.93 -6.21 10.07
CA PRO A 112 -10.21 -7.47 9.40
C PRO A 112 -8.96 -8.03 8.69
N SER A 113 -8.63 -9.29 8.92
CA SER A 113 -7.49 -9.93 8.26
C SER A 113 -7.75 -10.24 6.77
N VAL A 114 -6.69 -10.16 5.96
CA VAL A 114 -6.68 -10.70 4.60
C VAL A 114 -6.73 -12.22 4.66
N ARG A 115 -7.58 -12.83 3.82
CA ARG A 115 -7.54 -14.27 3.54
C ARG A 115 -6.83 -14.51 2.21
N PRO A 116 -6.13 -15.64 2.02
CA PRO A 116 -5.54 -16.00 0.73
C PRO A 116 -6.55 -15.97 -0.43
N SER A 117 -7.79 -16.38 -0.17
CA SER A 117 -8.88 -16.29 -1.16
C SER A 117 -9.28 -14.86 -1.51
N ASP A 118 -9.12 -13.89 -0.59
CA ASP A 118 -9.36 -12.48 -0.89
C ASP A 118 -8.31 -11.97 -1.90
N LEU A 119 -7.04 -12.39 -1.77
CA LEU A 119 -5.96 -12.03 -2.70
C LEU A 119 -6.23 -12.57 -4.10
N VAL A 120 -6.51 -13.87 -4.22
CA VAL A 120 -6.85 -14.53 -5.50
C VAL A 120 -8.02 -13.83 -6.20
N ASN A 121 -9.09 -13.54 -5.44
CA ASN A 121 -10.28 -12.89 -5.99
C ASN A 121 -9.99 -11.46 -6.50
N VAL A 122 -9.19 -10.67 -5.78
CA VAL A 122 -8.89 -9.28 -6.19
C VAL A 122 -7.86 -9.25 -7.32
N ALA A 123 -6.87 -10.13 -7.30
CA ALA A 123 -5.94 -10.31 -8.41
C ALA A 123 -6.70 -10.74 -9.68
N GLY A 124 -7.77 -11.51 -9.53
CA GLY A 124 -8.61 -11.98 -10.63
C GLY A 124 -8.05 -13.23 -11.32
N ILE A 125 -7.32 -14.07 -10.57
CA ILE A 125 -6.76 -15.34 -11.03
C ILE A 125 -7.63 -16.54 -10.61
N SER A 126 -7.26 -17.76 -11.01
CA SER A 126 -8.05 -18.95 -10.72
C SER A 126 -8.03 -19.29 -9.23
N ARG A 127 -9.11 -19.88 -8.74
CA ARG A 127 -9.13 -20.47 -7.39
C ARG A 127 -8.18 -21.66 -7.26
N ASP A 128 -7.81 -22.28 -8.38
CA ASP A 128 -6.83 -23.37 -8.41
C ASP A 128 -5.41 -22.89 -8.05
N ASP A 129 -5.15 -21.58 -8.12
CA ASP A 129 -3.89 -20.97 -7.70
C ASP A 129 -3.80 -20.74 -6.18
N LEU A 130 -4.91 -20.92 -5.45
CA LEU A 130 -4.99 -20.69 -4.00
C LEU A 130 -3.90 -21.46 -3.21
N PRO A 131 -3.63 -22.76 -3.46
CA PRO A 131 -2.59 -23.48 -2.73
C PRO A 131 -1.18 -22.88 -2.91
N ARG A 132 -0.88 -22.30 -4.08
CA ARG A 132 0.39 -21.63 -4.34
C ARG A 132 0.53 -20.37 -3.49
N VAL A 133 -0.52 -19.54 -3.46
CA VAL A 133 -0.56 -18.32 -2.62
C VAL A 133 -0.44 -18.66 -1.14
N GLU A 134 -1.11 -19.73 -0.69
CA GLU A 134 -0.98 -20.21 0.69
C GLU A 134 0.42 -20.72 1.02
N ALA A 135 1.09 -21.39 0.08
CA ALA A 135 2.44 -21.89 0.28
C ALA A 135 3.42 -20.72 0.51
N VAL A 136 3.38 -19.69 -0.34
CA VAL A 136 4.22 -18.48 -0.17
C VAL A 136 3.97 -17.84 1.19
N LEU A 137 2.71 -17.64 1.58
CA LEU A 137 2.39 -17.01 2.87
C LEU A 137 2.80 -17.83 4.09
N ARG A 138 2.91 -19.16 3.97
CA ARG A 138 3.30 -20.06 5.06
C ARG A 138 4.82 -20.27 5.14
N ASP A 139 5.57 -19.92 4.11
CA ASP A 139 7.02 -20.09 4.09
C ASP A 139 7.69 -19.05 4.98
N THR A 140 7.98 -19.42 6.22
CA THR A 140 8.57 -18.54 7.24
C THR A 140 10.06 -18.28 7.05
N ASP A 141 10.72 -18.98 6.13
CA ASP A 141 12.17 -18.85 5.93
C ASP A 141 12.53 -17.68 4.99
N LEU A 142 11.52 -17.11 4.30
CA LEU A 142 11.66 -15.94 3.44
C LEU A 142 12.02 -14.67 4.23
N THR A 143 12.62 -13.71 3.54
CA THR A 143 12.63 -12.32 4.00
C THR A 143 11.31 -11.62 3.63
N ALA A 144 11.04 -10.45 4.23
CA ALA A 144 9.83 -9.69 3.88
C ALA A 144 9.82 -9.23 2.43
N ASP A 145 10.97 -8.84 1.89
CA ASP A 145 11.12 -8.48 0.48
C ASP A 145 10.87 -9.69 -0.42
N ASP A 146 11.51 -10.83 -0.15
CA ASP A 146 11.31 -12.07 -0.93
C ASP A 146 9.84 -12.49 -0.93
N LEU A 147 9.18 -12.48 0.24
CA LEU A 147 7.75 -12.78 0.33
C LEU A 147 6.91 -11.85 -0.56
N VAL A 148 7.16 -10.54 -0.52
CA VAL A 148 6.39 -9.58 -1.33
C VAL A 148 6.60 -9.85 -2.82
N HIS A 149 7.83 -10.10 -3.25
CA HIS A 149 8.14 -10.43 -4.64
C HIS A 149 7.46 -11.74 -5.10
N ASP A 150 7.65 -12.82 -4.34
CA ASP A 150 7.07 -14.14 -4.63
C ASP A 150 5.54 -14.11 -4.61
N LEU A 151 4.95 -13.28 -3.75
CA LEU A 151 3.51 -13.14 -3.68
C LEU A 151 2.95 -12.37 -4.88
N ILE A 152 3.61 -11.29 -5.32
CA ILE A 152 3.21 -10.56 -6.53
C ILE A 152 3.29 -11.50 -7.74
N GLU A 153 4.38 -12.28 -7.85
CA GLU A 153 4.56 -13.25 -8.93
C GLU A 153 3.53 -14.38 -8.89
N SER A 154 3.30 -14.99 -7.73
CA SER A 154 2.32 -16.08 -7.57
C SER A 154 0.88 -15.63 -7.85
N LEU A 155 0.58 -14.34 -7.63
CA LEU A 155 -0.70 -13.73 -7.99
C LEU A 155 -0.79 -13.32 -9.47
N GLY A 156 0.27 -13.50 -10.24
CA GLY A 156 0.34 -13.07 -11.64
C GLY A 156 0.22 -11.55 -11.80
N LEU A 157 0.55 -10.79 -10.76
CA LEU A 157 0.41 -9.35 -10.74
C LEU A 157 1.64 -8.67 -11.35
N PRO A 158 1.44 -7.56 -12.08
CA PRO A 158 2.56 -6.82 -12.64
C PRO A 158 3.26 -5.95 -11.59
N GLY A 159 4.49 -5.54 -11.90
CA GLY A 159 5.14 -4.41 -11.22
C GLY A 159 6.03 -4.78 -10.03
N ALA A 160 6.31 -6.05 -9.77
CA ALA A 160 7.28 -6.46 -8.73
C ALA A 160 8.63 -5.74 -8.89
N GLN A 161 9.11 -5.58 -10.11
CA GLN A 161 10.35 -4.86 -10.43
C GLN A 161 10.32 -3.38 -10.04
N LEU A 162 9.15 -2.79 -9.81
CA LEU A 162 9.03 -1.39 -9.38
C LEU A 162 9.38 -1.19 -7.90
N LEU A 163 9.51 -2.26 -7.12
CA LEU A 163 9.98 -2.23 -5.73
C LEU A 163 11.48 -1.98 -5.64
N GLU A 164 12.23 -2.23 -6.72
CA GLU A 164 13.66 -1.94 -6.79
C GLU A 164 13.91 -0.43 -6.68
N ALA A 165 14.94 -0.06 -5.92
CA ALA A 165 15.26 1.33 -5.62
C ALA A 165 15.43 2.17 -6.90
N GLY A 166 14.49 3.09 -7.12
CA GLY A 166 14.50 4.00 -8.26
C GLY A 166 13.97 3.43 -9.58
N ALA A 167 13.54 2.17 -9.66
CA ALA A 167 13.00 1.59 -10.89
C ALA A 167 11.75 2.34 -11.40
N ALA A 168 10.86 2.73 -10.50
CA ALA A 168 9.63 3.43 -10.84
C ALA A 168 9.84 4.74 -11.62
N ARG A 169 10.95 5.46 -11.36
CA ARG A 169 11.26 6.73 -12.04
C ARG A 169 11.57 6.57 -13.53
N HIS A 170 12.01 5.38 -13.91
CA HIS A 170 12.47 5.04 -15.27
C HIS A 170 11.46 4.16 -16.02
N ALA A 171 10.37 3.75 -15.36
CA ALA A 171 9.37 2.92 -15.98
C ALA A 171 8.65 3.68 -17.11
N SER A 172 8.33 2.96 -18.18
CA SER A 172 7.63 3.55 -19.33
C SER A 172 6.26 4.10 -18.90
N GLY A 173 6.00 5.37 -19.26
CA GLY A 173 4.76 6.05 -18.88
C GLY A 173 4.70 6.47 -17.40
N ALA A 174 5.79 6.36 -16.65
CA ALA A 174 5.86 6.87 -15.29
C ALA A 174 5.67 8.39 -15.25
N ALA A 175 4.82 8.85 -14.34
CA ALA A 175 4.63 10.26 -14.05
C ALA A 175 4.81 10.51 -12.55
N LEU A 176 5.69 11.45 -12.20
CA LEU A 176 5.79 11.94 -10.83
C LEU A 176 4.57 12.81 -10.50
N VAL A 177 3.87 12.47 -9.42
CA VAL A 177 2.74 13.22 -8.90
C VAL A 177 3.12 13.79 -7.53
N GLU A 178 3.19 15.12 -7.47
CA GLU A 178 3.30 15.84 -6.21
C GLU A 178 1.90 16.11 -5.62
N PRO A 179 1.73 16.03 -4.29
CA PRO A 179 0.51 16.42 -3.63
C PRO A 179 0.29 17.94 -3.74
N ASP A 180 -0.98 18.36 -3.79
CA ASP A 180 -1.34 19.77 -3.77
C ASP A 180 -1.03 20.37 -2.40
N GLU A 181 -0.36 21.52 -2.36
CA GLU A 181 -0.06 22.22 -1.10
C GLU A 181 -1.30 22.45 -0.22
N LYS A 182 -2.44 22.77 -0.86
CA LYS A 182 -3.71 22.98 -0.15
C LYS A 182 -4.18 21.71 0.57
N SER A 183 -3.95 20.54 -0.03
CA SER A 183 -4.31 19.25 0.56
C SER A 183 -3.40 18.92 1.74
N VAL A 184 -2.10 19.16 1.59
CA VAL A 184 -1.10 19.01 2.67
C VAL A 184 -1.45 19.92 3.85
N ARG A 185 -1.65 21.22 3.61
CA ARG A 185 -2.02 22.18 4.67
C ARG A 185 -3.31 21.80 5.39
N ARG A 186 -4.30 21.27 4.67
CA ARG A 186 -5.55 20.79 5.27
C ARG A 186 -5.29 19.58 6.18
N PHE A 187 -4.51 18.61 5.71
CA PHE A 187 -4.15 17.44 6.50
C PHE A 187 -3.45 17.86 7.80
N GLU A 188 -2.41 18.70 7.70
CA GLU A 188 -1.67 19.17 8.87
C GLU A 188 -2.50 19.99 9.85
N LYS A 189 -3.54 20.68 9.37
CA LYS A 189 -4.48 21.36 10.25
C LYS A 189 -5.28 20.36 11.09
N VAL A 190 -5.88 19.36 10.43
CA VAL A 190 -6.72 18.34 11.11
C VAL A 190 -5.89 17.54 12.12
N THR A 191 -4.70 17.08 11.75
CA THR A 191 -3.86 16.28 12.66
C THR A 191 -3.37 17.06 13.88
N ARG A 192 -3.18 18.38 13.74
CA ARG A 192 -2.83 19.25 14.86
C ARG A 192 -4.01 19.40 15.82
N GLU A 193 -5.20 19.68 15.29
CA GLU A 193 -6.43 19.78 16.08
C GLU A 193 -6.70 18.47 16.85
N GLU A 194 -6.54 17.30 16.21
CA GLU A 194 -6.68 16.00 16.88
C GLU A 194 -5.65 15.79 17.99
N ARG A 195 -4.41 16.22 17.78
CA ARG A 195 -3.35 16.13 18.78
C ARG A 195 -3.64 17.01 19.99
N ASP A 196 -4.06 18.25 19.75
CA ASP A 196 -4.38 19.22 20.80
C ASP A 196 -5.53 18.67 21.68
N ILE A 197 -6.59 18.13 21.06
CA ILE A 197 -7.70 17.47 21.77
C ILE A 197 -7.22 16.26 22.59
N ALA A 198 -6.34 15.42 22.01
CA ALA A 198 -5.81 14.25 22.71
C ALA A 198 -4.90 14.61 23.89
N GLU A 199 -4.19 15.74 23.82
CA GLU A 199 -3.38 16.27 24.93
C GLU A 199 -4.29 16.83 26.04
N GLU A 200 -5.35 17.56 25.69
CA GLU A 200 -6.36 18.05 26.65
C GLU A 200 -7.03 16.89 27.43
N LEU A 201 -7.46 15.83 26.73
CA LEU A 201 -8.09 14.65 27.34
C LEU A 201 -7.16 13.86 28.26
N LYS A 202 -5.84 13.92 28.06
CA LYS A 202 -4.85 13.27 28.95
C LYS A 202 -4.51 14.10 30.18
N SER A 203 -4.80 15.40 30.14
CA SER A 203 -4.54 16.35 31.22
C SER A 203 -5.74 16.59 32.15
N SER A 204 -6.91 16.02 31.82
CA SER A 204 -8.15 16.04 32.61
C SER A 204 -8.33 14.76 33.42
#